data_AF-D7TGZ8-F1
#
_entry.id   AF-D7TGZ8-F1
#
_cell.length_a   1.000
_cell.length_b   1.000
_cell.length_c   1.000
_cell.angle_alpha   90.00
_cell.angle_beta   90.00
_cell.angle_gamma   90.00
#
_symmetry.space_group_name_H-M   'P 1'
#
loop_
_entity.id
_entity.type
_entity.pdbx_description
1 polymer ?
#
loop_
_entity_poly.entity_id
_entity_poly.type
_entity_poly.pdbx_seq_one_letter_code
_entity_poly.pdbx_strand_id
1 'polypeptide(L)'
;MHERGLTHCDLKPDNVLVFPGKDGGNVVKIADFGMARRDGEQEVLEVRFRGTPAYMSPESLAFEEYEAPMDVWSLGCTVVELVTGQRPWNRCKGVNEIVEHVVVKSEVPNIPKYLSESGKDFLVRCFERDPRRRWAAEKLMNHSFVAPIPTQMVMNDLPSSRCCHPHRPQACLLWWSVLVLHRFQLLVWFLLHGIPFLPGCILFLQCFQIFHFLPDAVRLRLISRSLLIVHCFRVILFLLYGSDFDQ
;
A
#
# COMPACT_ATOMS: atom_id res chain seq x y z
N MET A 1 4.03 -20.73 5.45
CA MET A 1 4.15 -21.12 4.02
C MET A 1 5.54 -21.67 3.77
N HIS A 2 6.59 -20.87 3.99
CA HIS A 2 8.00 -21.30 3.90
C HIS A 2 8.34 -22.53 4.76
N GLU A 3 7.83 -22.63 5.98
CA GLU A 3 7.99 -23.84 6.83
C GLU A 3 7.46 -25.14 6.19
N ARG A 4 6.56 -25.04 5.20
CA ARG A 4 6.02 -26.18 4.45
C ARG A 4 6.75 -26.41 3.12
N GLY A 5 7.89 -25.75 2.91
CA GLY A 5 8.68 -25.78 1.68
C GLY A 5 7.92 -25.21 0.48
N LEU A 6 7.12 -24.16 0.69
CA LEU A 6 6.37 -23.48 -0.36
C LEU A 6 6.81 -22.01 -0.43
N THR A 7 7.22 -21.57 -1.62
CA THR A 7 7.57 -20.18 -1.97
C THR A 7 6.47 -19.61 -2.85
N HIS A 8 6.03 -18.37 -2.61
CA HIS A 8 4.92 -17.74 -3.34
C HIS A 8 5.32 -17.24 -4.74
N CYS A 9 6.53 -16.69 -4.86
CA CYS A 9 7.14 -16.19 -6.09
C CYS A 9 6.47 -14.96 -6.76
N ASP A 10 5.25 -14.57 -6.35
CA ASP A 10 4.60 -13.35 -6.84
C ASP A 10 3.97 -12.52 -5.72
N LEU A 11 4.69 -12.30 -4.61
CA LEU A 11 4.18 -11.51 -3.48
C LEU A 11 4.20 -10.00 -3.84
N LYS A 12 3.02 -9.37 -3.83
CA LYS A 12 2.80 -7.95 -4.16
C LYS A 12 1.46 -7.48 -3.59
N PRO A 13 1.19 -6.16 -3.49
CA PRO A 13 -0.07 -5.65 -2.96
C PRO A 13 -1.33 -6.26 -3.60
N ASP A 14 -1.34 -6.47 -4.93
CA ASP A 14 -2.47 -7.06 -5.66
C ASP A 14 -2.85 -8.47 -5.15
N ASN A 15 -1.87 -9.19 -4.58
CA ASN A 15 -2.02 -10.55 -4.08
C ASN A 15 -2.22 -10.61 -2.55
N VAL A 16 -2.48 -9.45 -1.92
CA VAL A 16 -2.79 -9.33 -0.50
C VAL A 16 -4.24 -8.87 -0.33
N LEU A 17 -5.11 -9.78 0.08
CA LEU A 17 -6.54 -9.53 0.23
C LEU A 17 -6.90 -9.18 1.66
N VAL A 18 -7.79 -8.20 1.82
CA VAL A 18 -8.29 -7.72 3.11
C VAL A 18 -9.78 -8.05 3.24
N PHE A 19 -10.15 -8.71 4.32
CA PHE A 19 -11.53 -9.09 4.65
C PHE A 19 -11.96 -8.48 5.99
N PRO A 20 -13.25 -8.21 6.19
CA PRO A 20 -13.76 -7.86 7.51
C PRO A 20 -13.61 -9.06 8.47
N GLY A 21 -13.05 -8.78 9.64
CA GLY A 21 -12.93 -9.73 10.74
C GLY A 21 -14.23 -9.87 11.52
N LYS A 22 -14.38 -11.00 12.23
CA LYS A 22 -15.57 -11.27 13.06
C LYS A 22 -15.66 -10.37 14.30
N ASP A 23 -14.54 -9.79 14.70
CA ASP A 23 -14.33 -8.90 15.84
C ASP A 23 -14.36 -7.40 15.46
N GLY A 24 -14.73 -7.09 14.21
CA GLY A 24 -14.68 -5.72 13.68
C GLY A 24 -13.28 -5.26 13.24
N GLY A 25 -12.26 -6.13 13.35
CA GLY A 25 -10.94 -5.91 12.77
C GLY A 25 -10.89 -6.24 11.27
N ASN A 26 -9.68 -6.29 10.72
CA ASN A 26 -9.41 -6.75 9.36
C ASN A 26 -8.60 -8.05 9.39
N VAL A 27 -8.94 -8.99 8.50
CA VAL A 27 -8.18 -10.22 8.26
C VAL A 27 -7.47 -10.10 6.93
N VAL A 28 -6.15 -10.24 6.95
CA VAL A 28 -5.31 -10.22 5.75
C VAL A 28 -5.01 -11.65 5.30
N LYS A 29 -5.11 -11.91 3.99
CA LYS A 29 -4.80 -13.21 3.38
C LYS A 29 -3.96 -13.04 2.13
N ILE A 30 -2.97 -13.90 1.95
CA ILE A 30 -2.21 -14.03 0.71
C ILE A 30 -3.05 -14.82 -0.30
N ALA A 31 -3.08 -14.37 -1.55
CA ALA A 31 -3.82 -14.96 -2.64
C ALA A 31 -2.92 -15.15 -3.88
N ASP A 32 -3.46 -15.85 -4.89
CA ASP A 32 -2.80 -16.12 -6.17
C ASP A 32 -1.48 -16.90 -6.09
N PHE A 33 -1.61 -18.20 -5.82
CA PHE A 33 -0.49 -19.15 -5.81
C PHE A 33 -0.14 -19.69 -7.21
N GLY A 34 -0.58 -19.03 -8.29
CA GLY A 34 -0.34 -19.50 -9.66
C GLY A 34 1.15 -19.56 -10.04
N MET A 35 1.99 -18.78 -9.35
CA MET A 35 3.45 -18.77 -9.50
C MET A 35 4.19 -19.56 -8.42
N ALA A 36 3.48 -20.05 -7.41
CA ALA A 36 4.08 -20.68 -6.24
C ALA A 36 4.88 -21.93 -6.63
N ARG A 37 5.92 -22.22 -5.86
CA ARG A 37 6.85 -23.33 -6.10
C ARG A 37 7.10 -24.10 -4.81
N ARG A 38 7.15 -25.43 -4.92
CA ARG A 38 7.59 -26.30 -3.83
C ARG A 38 9.10 -26.56 -3.91
N ASP A 39 9.76 -26.64 -2.77
CA ASP A 39 11.18 -26.97 -2.71
C ASP A 39 11.46 -28.32 -3.40
N GLY A 40 12.50 -28.36 -4.23
CA GLY A 40 12.87 -29.54 -5.03
C GLY A 40 12.01 -29.79 -6.27
N GLU A 41 11.02 -28.94 -6.55
CA GLU A 41 10.25 -29.01 -7.79
C GLU A 41 11.13 -28.63 -8.99
N GLN A 42 11.23 -29.53 -9.98
CA GLN A 42 11.91 -29.24 -11.23
C GLN A 42 11.13 -28.22 -12.04
N GLU A 43 11.85 -27.35 -12.73
CA GLU A 43 11.24 -26.29 -13.52
C GLU A 43 10.59 -26.88 -14.77
N VAL A 44 9.26 -26.82 -14.83
CA VAL A 44 8.46 -27.32 -15.98
C VAL A 44 8.17 -26.20 -16.99
N LEU A 45 8.43 -24.95 -16.62
CA LEU A 45 8.05 -23.76 -17.38
C LEU A 45 9.29 -23.03 -17.89
N GLU A 46 9.46 -22.94 -19.22
CA GLU A 46 10.44 -22.04 -19.86
C GLU A 46 9.94 -20.58 -19.78
N VAL A 47 9.82 -20.03 -18.56
CA VAL A 47 9.40 -18.65 -18.35
C VAL A 47 10.56 -17.86 -17.77
N ARG A 48 11.10 -16.93 -18.58
CA ARG A 48 12.25 -16.08 -18.22
C ARG A 48 12.10 -15.36 -16.87
N PHE A 49 10.88 -15.03 -16.45
CA PHE A 49 10.62 -14.42 -15.15
C PHE A 49 9.38 -15.06 -14.51
N ARG A 50 9.55 -15.73 -13.37
CA ARG A 50 8.44 -16.21 -12.55
C ARG A 50 7.99 -15.12 -11.58
N GLY A 51 6.81 -14.55 -11.85
CA GLY A 51 6.22 -13.47 -11.07
C GLY A 51 6.42 -12.09 -11.69
N THR A 52 6.32 -11.06 -10.87
CA THR A 52 6.31 -9.66 -11.33
C THR A 52 7.68 -9.00 -11.17
N PRO A 53 8.40 -8.63 -12.24
CA PRO A 53 9.81 -8.21 -12.17
C PRO A 53 10.15 -7.08 -11.20
N ALA A 54 9.24 -6.12 -11.00
CA ALA A 54 9.44 -5.02 -10.04
C ALA A 54 9.58 -5.48 -8.57
N TYR A 55 9.11 -6.67 -8.23
CA TYR A 55 9.15 -7.24 -6.86
C TYR A 55 10.14 -8.41 -6.74
N MET A 56 10.81 -8.79 -7.83
CA MET A 56 11.74 -9.91 -7.83
C MET A 56 13.07 -9.55 -7.17
N SER A 57 13.65 -10.51 -6.46
CA SER A 57 14.96 -10.38 -5.83
C SER A 57 16.10 -10.46 -6.86
N PRO A 58 17.33 -10.03 -6.51
CA PRO A 58 18.47 -10.09 -7.41
C PRO A 58 18.75 -11.51 -7.92
N GLU A 59 18.69 -12.52 -7.05
CA GLU A 59 18.93 -13.92 -7.42
C GLU A 59 17.85 -14.48 -8.35
N SER A 60 16.58 -14.11 -8.17
CA SER A 60 15.51 -14.51 -9.09
C SER A 60 15.62 -13.84 -10.46
N LEU A 61 16.09 -12.59 -10.52
CA LEU A 61 16.30 -11.88 -11.79
C LEU A 61 17.56 -12.32 -12.55
N ALA A 62 18.60 -12.75 -11.83
CA ALA A 62 19.89 -13.09 -12.41
C ALA A 62 20.04 -14.58 -12.75
N PHE A 63 19.50 -15.45 -11.89
CA PHE A 63 19.77 -16.89 -11.91
C PHE A 63 18.50 -17.74 -11.88
N GLU A 64 17.32 -17.12 -11.94
CA GLU A 64 16.04 -17.82 -11.89
C GLU A 64 15.92 -18.70 -10.62
N GLU A 65 16.54 -18.24 -9.53
CA GLU A 65 16.47 -18.89 -8.22
C GLU A 65 15.21 -18.45 -7.48
N TYR A 66 14.29 -19.39 -7.28
CA TYR A 66 12.97 -19.15 -6.67
C TYR A 66 12.82 -19.90 -5.34
N GLU A 67 13.47 -19.39 -4.30
CA GLU A 67 13.45 -19.93 -2.94
C GLU A 67 12.85 -18.93 -1.94
N ALA A 68 12.51 -19.40 -0.73
CA ALA A 68 11.84 -18.60 0.30
C ALA A 68 12.40 -17.18 0.55
N PRO A 69 13.73 -16.93 0.52
CA PRO A 69 14.27 -15.57 0.66
C PRO A 69 13.78 -14.58 -0.40
N MET A 70 13.38 -15.03 -1.60
CA MET A 70 12.85 -14.13 -2.64
C MET A 70 11.58 -13.43 -2.18
N ASP A 71 10.68 -14.16 -1.49
CA ASP A 71 9.41 -13.60 -1.02
C ASP A 71 9.64 -12.50 0.02
N VAL A 72 10.75 -12.57 0.78
CA VAL A 72 11.11 -11.53 1.74
C VAL A 72 11.53 -10.23 1.03
N TRP A 73 12.26 -10.34 -0.08
CA TRP A 73 12.56 -9.18 -0.91
C TRP A 73 11.27 -8.56 -1.47
N SER A 74 10.39 -9.42 -2.00
CA SER A 74 9.07 -9.01 -2.52
C SER A 74 8.18 -8.38 -1.43
N LEU A 75 8.28 -8.83 -0.18
CA LEU A 75 7.64 -8.20 0.98
C LEU A 75 8.20 -6.78 1.22
N GLY A 76 9.52 -6.60 1.16
CA GLY A 76 10.14 -5.28 1.25
C GLY A 76 9.62 -4.32 0.17
N CYS A 77 9.56 -4.79 -1.08
CA CYS A 77 8.96 -4.06 -2.20
C CYS A 77 7.49 -3.69 -1.94
N THR A 78 6.70 -4.63 -1.41
CA THR A 78 5.30 -4.43 -1.03
C THR A 78 5.17 -3.34 0.04
N VAL A 79 6.00 -3.35 1.07
CA VAL A 79 5.99 -2.31 2.12
C VAL A 79 6.35 -0.95 1.56
N VAL A 80 7.36 -0.86 0.68
CA VAL A 80 7.72 0.41 0.01
C VAL A 80 6.54 0.98 -0.77
N GLU A 81 5.83 0.13 -1.53
CA GLU A 81 4.66 0.57 -2.30
C GLU A 81 3.50 1.01 -1.42
N LEU A 82 3.20 0.26 -0.35
CA LEU A 82 2.13 0.63 0.59
C LEU A 82 2.40 1.97 1.29
N VAL A 83 3.66 2.26 1.60
CA VAL A 83 4.06 3.52 2.26
C VAL A 83 4.06 4.69 1.27
N THR A 84 4.50 4.47 0.04
CA THR A 84 4.70 5.56 -0.94
C THR A 84 3.51 5.78 -1.87
N GLY A 85 2.64 4.78 -2.02
CA GLY A 85 1.65 4.71 -3.09
C GLY A 85 2.27 4.54 -4.49
N GLN A 86 3.56 4.23 -4.58
CA GLN A 86 4.30 4.12 -5.83
C GLN A 86 4.91 2.74 -5.98
N ARG A 87 4.74 2.14 -7.16
CA ARG A 87 5.35 0.85 -7.49
C ARG A 87 6.88 0.92 -7.35
N PRO A 88 7.54 -0.15 -6.86
CA PRO A 88 9.00 -0.21 -6.88
C PRO A 88 9.51 -0.01 -8.30
N TRP A 89 10.62 0.73 -8.44
CA TRP A 89 11.24 1.01 -9.75
C TRP A 89 10.32 1.74 -10.74
N ASN A 90 9.35 2.54 -10.27
CA ASN A 90 8.44 3.33 -11.11
C ASN A 90 9.12 4.28 -12.12
N ARG A 91 10.40 4.63 -11.91
CA ARG A 91 11.21 5.40 -12.86
C ARG A 91 11.68 4.60 -14.07
N CYS A 92 11.73 3.27 -13.96
CA CYS A 92 12.25 2.38 -14.99
C CYS A 92 11.21 2.15 -16.08
N LYS A 93 11.64 2.21 -17.34
CA LYS A 93 10.78 2.08 -18.52
C LYS A 93 10.38 0.64 -18.84
N GLY A 94 11.07 -0.34 -18.26
CA GLY A 94 10.78 -1.74 -18.48
C GLY A 94 11.71 -2.68 -17.71
N VAL A 95 11.49 -3.98 -17.90
CA VAL A 95 12.15 -5.04 -17.13
C VAL A 95 13.67 -5.02 -17.28
N ASN A 96 14.20 -4.73 -18.47
CA ASN A 96 15.66 -4.68 -18.67
C ASN A 96 16.33 -3.60 -17.80
N GLU A 97 15.69 -2.45 -17.62
CA GLU A 97 16.21 -1.38 -16.77
C GLU A 97 16.09 -1.77 -15.29
N ILE A 98 15.01 -2.44 -14.89
CA ILE A 98 14.90 -3.01 -13.54
C ILE A 98 16.04 -4.00 -13.27
N VAL A 99 16.31 -4.92 -14.20
CA VAL A 99 17.43 -5.87 -14.10
C VAL A 99 18.77 -5.14 -14.02
N GLU A 100 19.00 -4.11 -14.84
CA GLU A 100 20.21 -3.30 -14.78
C GLU A 100 20.39 -2.67 -13.39
N HIS A 101 19.36 -2.04 -12.84
CA HIS A 101 19.43 -1.41 -11.53
C HIS A 101 19.61 -2.42 -10.39
N VAL A 102 18.84 -3.50 -10.39
CA VAL A 102 18.84 -4.49 -9.30
C VAL A 102 20.07 -5.39 -9.36
N VAL A 103 20.43 -5.92 -10.52
CA VAL A 103 21.48 -6.93 -10.68
C VAL A 103 22.84 -6.28 -10.92
N VAL A 104 22.92 -5.34 -11.88
CA VAL A 104 24.21 -4.75 -12.30
C VAL A 104 24.65 -3.64 -11.37
N LYS A 105 23.78 -2.65 -11.12
CA LYS A 105 24.10 -1.51 -10.24
C LYS A 105 23.97 -1.84 -8.75
N SER A 106 23.43 -3.02 -8.44
CA SER A 106 23.19 -3.49 -7.07
C SER A 106 22.34 -2.53 -6.22
N GLU A 107 21.46 -1.76 -6.85
CA GLU A 107 20.55 -0.86 -6.17
C GLU A 107 19.41 -1.61 -5.49
N VAL A 108 18.75 -0.94 -4.54
CA VAL A 108 17.52 -1.40 -3.86
C VAL A 108 16.39 -0.40 -4.15
N PRO A 109 15.11 -0.78 -3.96
CA PRO A 109 14.01 0.16 -4.07
C PRO A 109 14.21 1.38 -3.17
N ASN A 110 13.72 2.55 -3.60
CA ASN A 110 13.91 3.79 -2.85
C ASN A 110 13.19 3.72 -1.49
N ILE A 111 13.95 3.71 -0.41
CA ILE A 111 13.41 3.74 0.96
C ILE A 111 13.04 5.18 1.31
N PRO A 112 11.76 5.47 1.65
CA PRO A 112 11.34 6.84 1.92
C PRO A 112 12.04 7.44 3.13
N LYS A 113 12.57 8.66 2.97
CA LYS A 113 13.29 9.37 4.05
C LYS A 113 12.44 9.63 5.28
N TYR A 114 11.12 9.78 5.08
CA TYR A 114 10.13 10.03 6.14
C TYR A 114 9.67 8.76 6.88
N LEU A 115 10.13 7.57 6.47
CA LEU A 115 9.86 6.34 7.21
C LEU A 115 10.61 6.37 8.55
N SER A 116 10.03 5.78 9.60
CA SER A 116 10.70 5.67 10.90
C SER A 116 12.02 4.90 10.79
N GLU A 117 12.97 5.15 11.71
CA GLU A 117 14.25 4.42 11.72
C GLU A 117 14.06 2.91 11.84
N SER A 118 13.07 2.47 12.62
CA SER A 118 12.67 1.07 12.70
C SER A 118 12.14 0.54 11.36
N GLY A 119 11.31 1.31 10.65
CA GLY A 119 10.84 0.91 9.31
C GLY A 119 11.96 0.87 8.27
N LYS A 120 12.93 1.78 8.35
CA LYS A 120 14.13 1.75 7.52
C LYS A 120 14.98 0.52 7.79
N ASP A 121 15.25 0.18 9.06
CA ASP A 121 16.00 -1.05 9.41
C ASP A 121 15.26 -2.30 8.91
N PHE A 122 13.94 -2.37 9.09
CA PHE A 122 13.12 -3.47 8.57
C PHE A 122 13.32 -3.67 7.06
N LEU A 123 13.24 -2.59 6.28
CA LEU A 123 13.46 -2.65 4.83
C LEU A 123 14.91 -3.02 4.47
N VAL A 124 15.90 -2.55 5.23
CA VAL A 124 17.30 -2.98 5.05
C VAL A 124 17.45 -4.49 5.28
N ARG A 125 16.74 -5.08 6.24
CA ARG A 125 16.73 -6.55 6.45
C ARG A 125 16.07 -7.31 5.31
N CYS A 126 15.02 -6.75 4.71
CA CYS A 126 14.35 -7.32 3.55
C CYS A 126 15.22 -7.24 2.29
N PHE A 127 15.97 -6.15 2.11
CA PHE A 127 16.79 -5.89 0.91
C PHE A 127 18.27 -6.31 1.04
N GLU A 128 18.60 -7.16 2.02
CA GLU A 128 19.90 -7.82 2.05
C GLU A 128 20.07 -8.68 0.80
N ARG A 129 21.18 -8.48 0.08
CA ARG A 129 21.37 -9.03 -1.26
C ARG A 129 21.70 -10.51 -1.23
N ASP A 130 22.55 -10.93 -0.31
CA ASP A 130 22.85 -12.37 -0.15
C ASP A 130 21.61 -13.05 0.46
N PRO A 131 20.93 -13.96 -0.26
CA PRO A 131 19.71 -14.61 0.24
C PRO A 131 19.95 -15.39 1.53
N ARG A 132 21.18 -15.84 1.80
CA ARG A 132 21.56 -16.55 3.04
C ARG A 132 21.69 -15.63 4.24
N ARG A 133 21.91 -14.33 4.01
CA ARG A 133 21.99 -13.30 5.05
C ARG A 133 20.68 -12.54 5.22
N ARG A 134 19.82 -12.56 4.20
CA ARG A 134 18.47 -11.96 4.23
C ARG A 134 17.66 -12.60 5.34
N TRP A 135 16.99 -11.76 6.12
CA TRP A 135 16.25 -12.26 7.28
C TRP A 135 15.06 -13.10 6.83
N ALA A 136 14.87 -14.27 7.45
CA ALA A 136 13.67 -15.07 7.23
C ALA A 136 12.42 -14.37 7.77
N ALA A 137 11.25 -14.72 7.21
CA ALA A 137 9.96 -14.17 7.63
C ALA A 137 9.72 -14.30 9.14
N GLU A 138 10.08 -15.45 9.74
CA GLU A 138 9.97 -15.69 11.19
C GLU A 138 10.75 -14.66 12.01
N LYS A 139 11.97 -14.33 11.58
CA LYS A 139 12.80 -13.34 12.25
C LYS A 139 12.23 -11.93 12.09
N LEU A 140 11.70 -11.61 10.91
CA LEU A 140 11.06 -10.32 10.64
C LEU A 140 9.79 -10.10 11.45
N MET A 141 9.01 -11.14 11.78
CA MET A 141 7.83 -11.01 12.66
C MET A 141 8.16 -10.45 14.05
N ASN A 142 9.40 -10.62 14.50
CA ASN A 142 9.88 -10.12 15.79
C ASN A 142 10.60 -8.77 15.68
N HIS A 143 10.66 -8.17 14.49
CA HIS A 143 11.31 -6.88 14.28
C HIS A 143 10.50 -5.74 14.91
N SER A 144 11.17 -4.74 15.49
CA SER A 144 10.54 -3.62 16.22
C SER A 144 9.52 -2.80 15.39
N PHE A 145 9.62 -2.89 14.06
CA PHE A 145 8.71 -2.22 13.12
C PHE A 145 7.31 -2.84 13.11
N VAL A 146 7.22 -4.16 13.32
CA VAL A 146 5.98 -4.94 13.27
C VAL A 146 5.58 -5.48 14.64
N ALA A 147 6.53 -5.60 15.56
CA ALA A 147 6.28 -6.05 16.92
C ALA A 147 5.31 -5.09 17.63
N PRO A 148 4.35 -5.60 18.43
CA PRO A 148 3.45 -4.76 19.18
C PRO A 148 4.23 -3.81 20.09
N ILE A 149 3.91 -2.52 20.04
CA ILE A 149 4.43 -1.56 21.03
C ILE A 149 3.86 -1.97 22.39
N PRO A 150 4.69 -2.19 23.43
CA PRO A 150 4.20 -2.45 24.77
C PRO A 150 3.28 -1.32 25.21
N THR A 151 2.09 -1.64 25.70
CA THR A 151 1.02 -0.68 26.06
C THR A 151 1.50 0.43 27.01
N GLN A 152 2.58 0.20 27.76
CA GLN A 152 3.20 1.16 28.66
C GLN A 152 3.87 2.35 27.95
N MET A 153 4.35 2.20 26.70
CA MET A 153 4.99 3.31 25.96
C MET A 153 3.96 4.30 25.40
N VAL A 154 2.75 3.84 25.08
CA VAL A 154 1.67 4.69 24.54
C VAL A 154 1.20 5.74 25.56
N MET A 155 1.39 5.49 26.87
CA MET A 155 0.97 6.41 27.93
C MET A 155 1.99 7.51 28.25
N ASN A 156 3.24 7.39 27.82
CA ASN A 156 4.31 8.32 28.19
C ASN A 156 4.53 9.48 27.19
N ASP A 157 4.01 9.37 25.97
CA ASP A 157 4.16 10.40 24.92
C ASP A 157 2.94 11.35 24.81
N LEU A 158 1.96 11.24 25.72
CA LEU A 158 0.87 12.21 25.81
C LEU A 158 1.29 13.41 26.66
N PRO A 159 1.31 14.65 26.14
CA PRO A 159 1.62 15.81 26.95
C PRO A 159 0.62 15.92 28.11
N SER A 160 1.17 15.91 29.32
CA SER A 160 0.44 16.06 30.57
C SER A 160 -0.07 17.49 30.74
N SER A 161 -1.19 17.82 30.10
CA SER A 161 -1.99 19.01 30.40
C SER A 161 -3.44 18.61 30.63
N ARG A 162 -3.80 18.69 31.91
CA ARG A 162 -5.14 18.59 32.52
C ARG A 162 -6.25 19.20 31.65
N CYS A 163 -7.26 18.41 31.34
CA CYS A 163 -8.65 18.88 31.25
C CYS A 163 -9.53 17.92 32.04
N CYS A 164 -10.02 18.40 33.18
CA CYS A 164 -10.94 17.72 34.08
C CYS A 164 -12.36 17.72 33.50
N HIS A 165 -12.97 16.55 33.29
CA HIS A 165 -14.28 16.11 33.83
C HIS A 165 -14.93 14.94 33.03
N PRO A 166 -15.80 14.13 33.66
CA PRO A 166 -16.05 12.75 33.26
C PRO A 166 -17.37 12.59 32.48
N HIS A 167 -17.31 12.05 31.26
CA HIS A 167 -18.27 11.09 30.68
C HIS A 167 -17.95 10.81 29.19
N ARG A 168 -17.50 9.57 28.91
CA ARG A 168 -17.62 8.81 27.63
C ARG A 168 -16.83 9.27 26.37
N PRO A 169 -16.52 8.33 25.44
CA PRO A 169 -15.31 8.32 24.62
C PRO A 169 -15.51 8.98 23.25
N GLN A 170 -14.64 9.94 22.88
CA GLN A 170 -14.83 10.77 21.67
C GLN A 170 -13.58 10.96 20.77
N ALA A 171 -12.58 10.10 20.80
CA ALA A 171 -11.41 10.30 19.93
C ALA A 171 -11.64 9.90 18.45
N CYS A 172 -12.58 9.01 18.13
CA CYS A 172 -12.89 8.64 16.72
C CYS A 172 -13.96 9.54 16.07
N LEU A 173 -14.72 10.33 16.85
CA LEU A 173 -15.72 11.26 16.32
C LEU A 173 -15.12 12.60 15.90
N LEU A 174 -13.97 13.00 16.46
CA LEU A 174 -13.31 14.27 16.13
C LEU A 174 -12.83 14.33 14.67
N TRP A 175 -12.30 13.24 14.12
CA TRP A 175 -11.89 13.17 12.71
C TRP A 175 -13.07 13.11 11.75
N TRP A 176 -14.18 12.50 12.16
CA TRP A 176 -15.40 12.49 11.35
C TRP A 176 -16.11 13.85 11.39
N SER A 177 -16.06 14.56 12.52
CA SER A 177 -16.59 15.92 12.61
C SER A 177 -15.77 16.95 11.83
N VAL A 178 -14.45 16.81 11.69
CA VAL A 178 -13.63 17.72 10.87
C VAL A 178 -13.96 17.59 9.37
N LEU A 179 -14.24 16.37 8.89
CA LEU A 179 -14.70 16.10 7.52
C LEU A 179 -16.16 16.52 7.26
N VAL A 180 -17.01 16.53 8.29
CA VAL A 180 -18.42 16.97 8.20
C VAL A 180 -18.56 18.49 8.38
N LEU A 181 -17.76 19.13 9.24
CA LEU A 181 -17.75 20.59 9.40
C LEU A 181 -17.22 21.32 8.16
N HIS A 182 -16.20 20.78 7.48
CA HIS A 182 -15.72 21.37 6.22
C HIS A 182 -16.78 21.32 5.10
N ARG A 183 -17.68 20.32 5.11
CA ARG A 183 -18.81 20.23 4.17
C ARG A 183 -19.95 21.19 4.50
N PHE A 184 -20.16 21.51 5.78
CA PHE A 184 -21.20 22.46 6.20
C PHE A 184 -20.78 23.92 5.96
N GLN A 185 -19.50 24.25 6.14
CA GLN A 185 -18.98 25.59 5.86
C GLN A 185 -18.96 25.94 4.36
N LEU A 186 -18.64 24.97 3.50
CA LEU A 186 -18.72 25.14 2.04
C LEU A 186 -20.17 25.35 1.58
N LEU A 187 -21.12 24.56 2.10
CA LEU A 187 -22.54 24.70 1.76
C LEU A 187 -23.12 26.05 2.22
N VAL A 188 -22.77 26.51 3.41
CA VAL A 188 -23.20 27.82 3.96
C VAL A 188 -22.52 28.98 3.20
N TRP A 189 -21.26 28.84 2.80
CA TRP A 189 -20.56 29.84 1.98
C TRP A 189 -21.20 30.00 0.59
N PHE A 190 -21.60 28.89 -0.05
CA PHE A 190 -22.31 28.90 -1.34
C PHE A 190 -23.72 29.50 -1.24
N LEU A 191 -24.46 29.25 -0.16
CA LEU A 191 -25.80 29.81 0.07
C LEU A 191 -25.77 31.32 0.37
N LEU A 192 -24.66 31.84 0.92
CA LEU A 192 -24.52 33.25 1.28
C LEU A 192 -23.96 34.14 0.16
N HIS A 193 -23.20 33.59 -0.81
CA HIS A 193 -22.49 34.38 -1.82
C HIS A 193 -23.05 34.30 -3.24
N GLY A 194 -24.17 33.59 -3.46
CA GLY A 194 -24.98 33.73 -4.69
C GLY A 194 -24.26 33.46 -6.01
N ILE A 195 -23.26 32.58 -6.04
CA ILE A 195 -22.53 32.23 -7.27
C ILE A 195 -23.37 31.22 -8.08
N PRO A 196 -23.68 31.46 -9.36
CA PRO A 196 -24.52 30.58 -10.16
C PRO A 196 -23.81 29.24 -10.43
N PHE A 197 -24.59 28.15 -10.34
CA PHE A 197 -24.17 26.78 -10.61
C PHE A 197 -23.58 26.67 -12.04
N LEU A 198 -22.30 26.30 -12.15
CA LEU A 198 -21.77 25.79 -13.41
C LEU A 198 -22.32 24.37 -13.65
N PRO A 199 -22.71 24.01 -14.89
CA PRO A 199 -23.37 22.73 -15.22
C PRO A 199 -22.61 21.45 -14.82
N GLY A 200 -21.29 21.55 -14.58
CA GLY A 200 -20.45 20.41 -14.19
C GLY A 200 -20.71 19.88 -12.77
N CYS A 201 -21.19 20.72 -11.85
CA CYS A 201 -21.38 20.32 -10.45
C CYS A 201 -22.64 19.45 -10.22
N ILE A 202 -23.66 19.59 -11.09
CA ILE A 202 -24.89 18.80 -11.04
C ILE A 202 -24.64 17.36 -11.49
N LEU A 203 -23.82 17.18 -12.53
CA LEU A 203 -23.38 15.85 -12.99
C LEU A 203 -22.59 15.09 -11.92
N PHE A 204 -21.78 15.79 -11.12
CA PHE A 204 -21.01 15.15 -10.05
C PHE A 204 -21.91 14.63 -8.91
N LEU A 205 -22.91 15.43 -8.49
CA LEU A 205 -23.86 15.01 -7.45
C LEU A 205 -24.82 13.92 -7.95
N GLN A 206 -25.26 13.97 -9.22
CA GLN A 206 -26.11 12.94 -9.80
C GLN A 206 -25.35 11.61 -10.00
N CYS A 207 -24.09 11.63 -10.44
CA CYS A 207 -23.26 10.43 -10.53
C CYS A 207 -22.98 9.81 -9.14
N PHE A 208 -22.83 10.62 -8.09
CA PHE A 208 -22.60 10.13 -6.74
C PHE A 208 -23.85 9.52 -6.09
N GLN A 209 -25.04 10.06 -6.39
CA GLN A 209 -26.31 9.47 -5.95
C GLN A 209 -26.61 8.14 -6.67
N ILE A 210 -26.31 8.03 -7.97
CA ILE A 210 -26.49 6.78 -8.73
C ILE A 210 -25.56 5.67 -8.20
N PHE A 211 -24.33 6.01 -7.80
CA PHE A 211 -23.37 5.07 -7.21
C PHE A 211 -23.89 4.42 -5.91
N HIS A 212 -24.62 5.17 -5.10
CA HIS A 212 -25.19 4.68 -3.84
C HIS A 212 -26.42 3.76 -4.03
N PHE A 213 -27.05 3.78 -5.20
CA PHE A 213 -28.21 2.94 -5.53
C PHE A 213 -27.88 1.67 -6.33
N LEU A 214 -26.62 1.49 -6.76
CA LEU A 214 -26.19 0.27 -7.43
C LEU A 214 -25.99 -0.90 -6.44
N PRO A 215 -26.33 -2.16 -6.82
CA PRO A 215 -26.02 -3.34 -6.01
C PRO A 215 -24.51 -3.48 -5.74
N ASP A 216 -24.13 -4.02 -4.58
CA ASP A 216 -22.73 -4.08 -4.10
C ASP A 216 -21.76 -4.74 -5.09
N ALA A 217 -22.22 -5.77 -5.82
CA ALA A 217 -21.41 -6.44 -6.84
C ALA A 217 -21.04 -5.53 -8.03
N VAL A 218 -21.87 -4.53 -8.35
CA VAL A 218 -21.62 -3.56 -9.44
C VAL A 218 -20.72 -2.42 -8.94
N ARG A 219 -20.91 -1.96 -7.69
CA ARG A 219 -20.01 -1.01 -7.03
C ARG A 219 -18.57 -1.52 -6.99
N LEU A 220 -18.40 -2.78 -6.60
CA LEU A 220 -17.08 -3.43 -6.52
C LEU A 220 -16.40 -3.60 -7.89
N ARG A 221 -17.16 -3.88 -8.96
CA ARG A 221 -16.62 -3.92 -10.33
C ARG A 221 -16.25 -2.55 -10.89
N LEU A 222 -16.98 -1.50 -10.52
CA LEU A 222 -16.65 -0.12 -10.90
C LEU A 222 -15.42 0.40 -10.12
N ILE A 223 -15.28 0.02 -8.85
CA ILE A 223 -14.07 0.27 -8.05
C ILE A 223 -12.87 -0.53 -8.60
N SER A 224 -13.07 -1.76 -9.09
CA SER A 224 -11.96 -2.56 -9.66
C SER A 224 -11.47 -2.04 -11.03
N ARG A 225 -12.16 -1.09 -11.67
CA ARG A 225 -11.75 -0.42 -12.91
C ARG A 225 -11.28 1.02 -12.65
N SER A 226 -10.45 1.19 -11.61
CA SER A 226 -9.92 2.45 -11.06
C SER A 226 -8.98 3.24 -12.00
N LEU A 227 -9.44 3.57 -13.20
CA LEU A 227 -8.89 4.68 -13.99
C LEU A 227 -9.76 5.93 -13.86
N LEU A 228 -11.08 5.77 -13.67
CA LEU A 228 -12.01 6.90 -13.66
C LEU A 228 -11.91 7.77 -12.39
N ILE A 229 -11.76 7.14 -11.21
CA ILE A 229 -11.68 7.88 -9.93
C ILE A 229 -10.36 8.65 -9.82
N VAL A 230 -9.25 8.05 -10.28
CA VAL A 230 -7.92 8.68 -10.29
C VAL A 230 -7.85 9.80 -11.33
N HIS A 231 -8.46 9.62 -12.52
CA HIS A 231 -8.56 10.69 -13.52
C HIS A 231 -9.46 11.83 -13.05
N CYS A 232 -10.59 11.54 -12.40
CA CYS A 232 -11.45 12.58 -11.82
C CYS A 232 -10.72 13.36 -10.73
N PHE A 233 -9.93 12.71 -9.87
CA PHE A 233 -9.13 13.40 -8.85
C PHE A 233 -8.03 14.27 -9.45
N ARG A 234 -7.34 13.80 -10.50
CA ARG A 234 -6.30 14.60 -11.20
C ARG A 234 -6.87 15.78 -11.97
N VAL A 235 -8.03 15.62 -12.62
CA VAL A 235 -8.71 16.72 -13.32
C VAL A 235 -9.26 17.73 -12.32
N ILE A 236 -9.79 17.30 -11.18
CA ILE A 236 -10.24 18.19 -10.10
C ILE A 236 -9.06 18.95 -9.49
N LEU A 237 -7.92 18.29 -9.24
CA LEU A 237 -6.70 18.97 -8.78
C LEU A 237 -6.16 19.96 -9.83
N PHE A 238 -6.19 19.60 -11.12
CA PHE A 238 -5.78 20.49 -12.21
C PHE A 238 -6.69 21.72 -12.35
N LEU A 239 -8.01 21.55 -12.16
CA LEU A 239 -8.98 22.64 -12.21
C LEU A 239 -9.01 23.51 -10.95
N LEU A 240 -8.68 22.95 -9.78
CA LEU A 240 -8.65 23.69 -8.51
C LEU A 240 -7.32 24.42 -8.28
N TYR A 241 -6.21 23.89 -8.81
CA TYR A 241 -4.86 24.37 -8.47
C TYR A 241 -4.01 24.79 -9.66
N GLY A 242 -4.53 24.76 -10.89
CA GLY A 242 -3.95 25.37 -12.10
C GLY A 242 -2.42 25.34 -12.21
N SER A 243 -1.87 24.35 -12.93
CA SER A 243 -0.48 24.32 -13.46
C SER A 243 0.62 24.97 -12.59
N ASP A 244 0.83 24.46 -11.37
CA ASP A 244 2.05 24.70 -10.57
C ASP A 244 2.51 23.39 -9.89
N PHE A 245 2.63 22.32 -10.69
CA PHE A 245 3.24 21.06 -10.28
C PHE A 245 4.18 20.58 -11.38
N ASP A 246 5.21 21.39 -11.65
CA ASP A 246 6.47 20.95 -12.25
C ASP A 246 7.59 21.80 -11.65
N GLN A 247 8.04 21.40 -10.45
CA GLN A 247 9.40 21.62 -9.91
C GLN A 247 9.65 20.68 -8.72
#